data_AF-A0A7J4STW9-F1
#
_entry.id   AF-A0A7J4STW9-F1
#
_cell.length_a   1.000
_cell.length_b   1.000
_cell.length_c   1.000
_cell.angle_alpha   90.00
_cell.angle_beta   90.00
_cell.angle_gamma   90.00
#
_symmetry.space_group_name_H-M   'P 1'
#
loop_
_entity.id
_entity.type
_entity.pdbx_description
1 polymer ?
#
loop_
_entity_poly.entity_id
_entity_poly.type
_entity_poly.pdbx_seq_one_letter_code
_entity_poly.pdbx_strand_id
1 'polypeptide(L)'
;AQQCESYRTTARFKNPEPETGLLENEELPYSLKTMQLLCSGIRWEKVTSIMERKYSGYVYDLEVEGVHNFIGGAKPTVMHNSQLGFQLAVNAQLPKEMGGLDGSVLFIDSEATFRPERIIQLAPAGFEKNILKNIHVARAINSNHQMVLVDKAEDIIREKNIKLLVIDSLTSHFRSDYVGRGSLSERQQKLNMHVHALQRLADKFNIAIYITNQVMDNPGILFGDPTTPIGGHVLAHAATYRLYFRKGKEDKRIARLIDSPNLPEGECIFKVTAKGLTD
;
A
#
# COMPACT_ATOMS: atom_id res chain seq x y z
N ALA A 1 0.64 1.60 36.14
CA ALA A 1 1.33 2.48 35.18
C ALA A 1 2.68 1.83 34.86
N GLN A 2 2.76 1.10 33.75
CA GLN A 2 4.01 0.49 33.32
C GLN A 2 4.77 1.53 32.49
N GLN A 3 5.99 1.82 32.89
CA GLN A 3 6.87 2.76 32.20
C GLN A 3 7.39 2.07 30.95
N CYS A 4 6.68 2.21 29.83
CA CYS A 4 7.20 1.78 28.53
C CYS A 4 8.23 2.81 28.06
N GLU A 5 9.48 2.39 27.90
CA GLU A 5 10.47 3.14 27.13
C GLU A 5 9.96 3.21 25.68
N SER A 6 9.49 4.37 25.22
CA SER A 6 9.02 4.52 23.85
C SER A 6 10.21 4.72 22.91
N TYR A 7 10.41 3.78 21.98
CA TYR A 7 11.45 3.85 20.95
C TYR A 7 10.87 4.54 19.70
N ARG A 8 11.40 5.71 19.34
CA ARG A 8 11.01 6.40 18.10
C ARG A 8 12.03 6.09 17.00
N THR A 9 11.59 5.35 16.00
CA THR A 9 12.38 5.03 14.81
C THR A 9 12.18 6.12 13.77
N THR A 10 12.94 7.22 13.84
CA THR A 10 12.87 8.21 12.76
C THR A 10 13.62 7.70 11.53
N ALA A 11 12.91 7.16 10.55
CA ALA A 11 13.42 7.06 9.20
C ALA A 11 13.57 8.49 8.65
N ARG A 12 14.80 8.93 8.39
CA ARG A 12 15.03 10.21 7.70
C ARG A 12 14.90 9.99 6.20
N PHE A 13 13.79 10.44 5.66
CA PHE A 13 13.65 10.72 4.24
C PHE A 13 14.32 12.06 3.95
N LYS A 14 15.24 12.08 3.00
CA LYS A 14 16.00 13.29 2.66
C LYS A 14 15.12 14.14 1.74
N ASN A 15 14.25 14.97 2.30
CA ASN A 15 13.57 16.02 1.53
C ASN A 15 14.58 17.10 1.15
N PRO A 16 14.75 17.43 -0.15
CA PRO A 16 15.23 18.75 -0.52
C PRO A 16 14.16 19.78 -0.15
N GLU A 17 14.57 21.02 0.12
CA GLU A 17 13.63 22.12 0.33
C GLU A 17 12.69 22.24 -0.88
N PRO A 18 11.37 22.37 -0.67
CA PRO A 18 10.45 22.59 -1.77
C PRO A 18 10.79 23.94 -2.41
N GLU A 19 11.07 23.98 -3.71
CA GLU A 19 10.96 25.22 -4.47
C GLU A 19 9.48 25.63 -4.48
N THR A 20 9.09 26.50 -3.54
CA THR A 20 7.71 26.86 -3.19
C THR A 20 7.02 27.76 -4.24
N GLY A 21 7.25 27.54 -5.53
CA GLY A 21 6.64 28.35 -6.60
C GLY A 21 5.91 27.56 -7.69
N LEU A 22 5.90 26.23 -7.65
CA LEU A 22 5.65 25.41 -8.84
C LEU A 22 4.26 24.77 -8.96
N LEU A 23 3.36 24.95 -7.97
CA LEU A 23 2.08 24.23 -7.90
C LEU A 23 0.81 25.11 -7.92
N GLU A 24 0.94 26.44 -8.02
CA GLU A 24 -0.20 27.36 -7.84
C GLU A 24 -0.99 27.70 -9.12
N ASN A 25 -0.60 27.21 -10.30
CA ASN A 25 -1.30 27.55 -11.54
C ASN A 25 -2.43 26.57 -11.88
N GLU A 26 -3.67 26.94 -11.56
CA GLU A 26 -4.86 26.12 -11.81
C GLU A 26 -5.14 25.90 -13.32
N GLU A 27 -4.69 26.79 -14.21
CA GLU A 27 -5.03 26.81 -15.64
C GLU A 27 -4.17 25.94 -16.57
N LEU A 28 -3.15 25.22 -16.08
CA LEU A 28 -2.26 24.45 -16.95
C LEU A 28 -2.94 23.19 -17.56
N PRO A 29 -2.85 22.97 -18.89
CA PRO A 29 -3.31 21.75 -19.55
C PRO A 29 -2.73 20.49 -18.90
N TYR A 30 -3.52 19.42 -18.86
CA TYR A 30 -3.16 18.16 -18.20
C TYR A 30 -1.78 17.63 -18.64
N SER A 31 -1.46 17.71 -19.93
CA SER A 31 -0.16 17.31 -20.49
C SER A 31 1.02 18.11 -19.93
N LEU A 32 0.84 19.41 -19.66
CA LEU A 32 1.88 20.28 -19.08
C LEU A 32 2.04 20.04 -17.57
N LYS A 33 0.95 19.79 -16.84
CA LYS A 33 1.04 19.35 -15.43
C LYS A 33 1.76 18.00 -15.32
N THR A 34 1.49 17.06 -16.22
CA THR A 34 2.22 15.79 -16.29
C THR A 34 3.70 15.99 -16.63
N MET A 35 4.04 16.83 -17.62
CA MET A 35 5.43 17.14 -17.95
C MET A 35 6.16 17.82 -16.79
N GLN A 36 5.52 18.74 -16.06
CA GLN A 36 6.08 19.36 -14.87
C GLN A 36 6.28 18.35 -13.73
N LEU A 37 5.38 17.39 -13.55
CA LEU A 37 5.53 16.31 -12.57
C LEU A 37 6.62 15.29 -12.98
N LEU A 38 6.75 15.02 -14.28
CA LEU A 38 7.80 14.16 -14.82
C LEU A 38 9.19 14.81 -14.67
N CYS A 39 9.27 16.14 -14.85
CA CYS A 39 10.49 16.93 -14.71
C CYS A 39 10.78 17.36 -13.26
N SER A 40 9.77 17.41 -12.38
CA SER A 40 10.01 17.54 -10.95
C SER A 40 10.68 16.24 -10.48
N GLY A 41 11.64 16.37 -9.57
CA GLY A 41 12.42 15.24 -9.09
C GLY A 41 11.60 14.26 -8.24
N ILE A 42 10.59 13.61 -8.82
CA ILE A 42 9.94 12.41 -8.26
C ILE A 42 11.06 11.39 -8.08
N ARG A 43 11.50 11.27 -6.83
CA ARG A 43 12.58 10.38 -6.41
C ARG A 43 11.95 9.33 -5.50
N TRP A 44 12.25 8.07 -5.80
CA TRP A 44 11.93 6.97 -4.91
C TRP A 44 12.72 7.13 -3.61
N GLU A 45 12.02 7.09 -2.49
CA GLU A 45 12.68 7.23 -1.21
C GLU A 45 13.21 5.88 -0.75
N LYS A 46 14.47 5.87 -0.32
CA LYS A 46 15.10 4.71 0.31
C LYS A 46 15.28 4.99 1.79
N VAL A 47 14.94 4.04 2.64
CA VAL A 47 15.28 4.12 4.06
C VAL A 47 16.80 3.98 4.20
N THR A 48 17.49 5.08 4.49
CA THR A 48 18.96 5.14 4.55
C THR A 48 19.51 4.79 5.92
N SER A 49 18.82 5.21 6.99
CA SER A 49 19.22 4.95 8.36
C SER A 49 18.02 5.00 9.29
N ILE A 50 18.09 4.15 10.31
CA ILE A 50 17.24 4.18 11.48
C ILE A 50 18.11 4.70 12.61
N MET A 51 17.67 5.79 13.25
CA MET A 51 18.26 6.26 14.50
C MET A 51 17.23 6.12 15.60
N GLU A 52 17.57 5.37 16.64
CA GLU A 52 16.87 5.45 17.91
C GLU A 52 17.16 6.82 18.53
N ARG A 53 16.12 7.64 18.67
CA ARG A 53 16.21 8.89 19.43
C ARG A 53 15.56 8.67 20.78
N LYS A 54 16.32 8.91 21.86
CA LYS A 54 15.73 9.16 23.18
C LYS A 54 14.86 10.41 23.07
N TYR A 55 13.55 10.20 23.08
CA TYR A 55 12.54 11.25 23.00
C TYR A 55 11.76 11.24 24.31
N SER A 56 11.64 12.40 24.95
CA SER A 56 10.98 12.56 26.26
C SER A 56 9.53 13.06 26.16
N GLY A 57 8.94 13.07 24.96
CA GLY A 57 7.53 13.39 24.75
C GLY A 57 6.68 12.13 24.50
N TYR A 58 5.36 12.28 24.51
CA TYR A 58 4.44 11.19 24.19
C TYR A 58 4.23 11.11 22.67
N VAL A 59 4.66 10.01 22.05
CA VAL A 59 4.17 9.60 20.73
C VAL A 59 3.11 8.55 21.00
N TYR A 60 1.86 8.85 20.68
CA TYR A 60 0.78 7.87 20.78
C TYR A 60 0.83 6.98 19.55
N ASP A 61 1.44 5.80 19.68
CA ASP A 61 1.18 4.70 18.76
C ASP A 61 -0.09 4.00 19.26
N LEU A 62 -1.23 4.41 18.73
CA LEU A 62 -2.52 3.86 19.15
C LEU A 62 -2.74 2.55 18.43
N GLU A 63 -2.29 1.47 19.06
CA GLU A 63 -2.65 0.11 18.71
C GLU A 63 -3.97 -0.25 19.39
N VAL A 64 -4.87 -0.90 18.65
CA VAL A 64 -6.05 -1.52 19.29
C VAL A 64 -5.62 -2.86 19.87
N GLU A 65 -5.65 -2.95 21.20
CA GLU A 65 -5.29 -4.14 21.97
C GLU A 65 -6.04 -5.39 21.45
N GLY A 66 -5.34 -6.51 21.30
CA GLY A 66 -5.87 -7.79 20.78
C GLY A 66 -5.84 -7.95 19.25
N VAL A 67 -5.86 -6.86 18.48
CA VAL A 67 -6.00 -6.94 17.01
C VAL A 67 -4.79 -6.50 16.18
N HIS A 68 -3.72 -6.00 16.82
CA HIS A 68 -2.49 -5.54 16.19
C HIS A 68 -2.70 -4.66 14.93
N ASN A 69 -3.78 -3.87 14.95
CA ASN A 69 -4.10 -2.92 13.90
C ASN A 69 -3.52 -1.56 14.27
N PHE A 70 -2.86 -0.91 13.32
CA PHE A 70 -2.39 0.46 13.48
C PHE A 70 -3.51 1.45 13.17
N ILE A 71 -3.56 2.53 13.95
CA ILE A 71 -4.29 3.73 13.58
C ILE A 71 -3.37 4.60 12.72
N GLY A 72 -3.68 4.71 11.43
CA GLY A 72 -2.88 5.41 10.43
C GLY A 72 -3.71 6.31 9.51
N GLY A 73 -3.02 7.16 8.74
CA GLY A 73 -3.63 8.17 7.86
C GLY A 73 -3.71 9.58 8.46
N ALA A 74 -4.04 10.58 7.63
CA ALA A 74 -4.25 11.97 8.06
C ALA A 74 -5.47 12.14 9.01
N LYS A 75 -6.27 11.09 9.18
CA LYS A 75 -7.35 10.92 10.15
C LYS A 75 -7.19 9.54 10.79
N PRO A 76 -7.49 9.34 12.09
CA PRO A 76 -7.29 8.07 12.77
C PRO A 76 -8.16 6.97 12.16
N THR A 77 -7.57 6.20 11.23
CA THR A 77 -8.23 5.10 10.51
C THR A 77 -7.56 3.80 10.89
N VAL A 78 -8.35 2.79 11.24
CA VAL A 78 -7.84 1.44 11.55
C VAL A 78 -7.45 0.74 10.26
N MET A 79 -6.16 0.51 10.05
CA MET A 79 -5.63 0.00 8.77
C MET A 79 -5.46 -1.52 8.85
N HIS A 80 -6.44 -2.27 8.31
CA HIS A 80 -6.45 -3.73 8.41
C HIS A 80 -5.86 -4.43 7.17
N ASN A 81 -6.03 -3.87 5.97
CA ASN A 81 -5.57 -4.49 4.70
C ASN A 81 -4.08 -4.30 4.44
N SER A 82 -3.47 -3.27 5.04
CA SER A 82 -2.05 -2.96 4.93
C SER A 82 -1.16 -4.05 5.56
N GLN A 83 -1.67 -4.80 6.54
CA GLN A 83 -0.92 -5.85 7.25
C GLN A 83 -0.43 -6.95 6.31
N LEU A 84 -1.28 -7.40 5.38
CA LEU A 84 -0.88 -8.37 4.38
C LEU A 84 0.16 -7.78 3.42
N GLY A 85 0.00 -6.51 3.02
CA GLY A 85 1.00 -5.81 2.21
C GLY A 85 2.37 -5.76 2.90
N PHE A 86 2.42 -5.50 4.21
CA PHE A 86 3.66 -5.52 4.99
C PHE A 86 4.25 -6.93 5.11
N GLN A 87 3.43 -7.94 5.36
CA GLN A 87 3.91 -9.34 5.42
C GLN A 87 4.48 -9.79 4.07
N LEU A 88 3.78 -9.50 2.97
CA LEU A 88 4.26 -9.80 1.61
C LEU A 88 5.55 -9.04 1.29
N ALA A 89 5.66 -7.78 1.73
CA ALA A 89 6.87 -6.99 1.54
C ALA A 89 8.08 -7.62 2.26
N VAL A 90 7.88 -8.23 3.43
CA VAL A 90 8.94 -9.02 4.10
C VAL A 90 9.23 -10.30 3.34
N ASN A 91 8.19 -11.10 3.04
CA ASN A 91 8.34 -12.44 2.45
C ASN A 91 9.00 -12.42 1.07
N ALA A 92 8.69 -11.42 0.23
CA ALA A 92 9.26 -11.29 -1.11
C ALA A 92 10.79 -11.17 -1.10
N GLN A 93 11.37 -10.68 0.00
CA GLN A 93 12.80 -10.44 0.15
C GLN A 93 13.57 -11.63 0.72
N LEU A 94 12.86 -12.64 1.26
CA LEU A 94 13.51 -13.81 1.83
C LEU A 94 14.12 -14.68 0.73
N PRO A 95 15.12 -15.52 1.08
CA PRO A 95 15.66 -16.52 0.18
C PRO A 95 14.60 -17.45 -0.36
N LYS A 96 14.80 -17.95 -1.59
CA LYS A 96 13.93 -18.98 -2.17
C LYS A 96 13.81 -20.24 -1.31
N GLU A 97 14.88 -20.59 -0.57
CA GLU A 97 14.84 -21.73 0.37
C GLU A 97 13.85 -21.52 1.53
N MET A 98 13.54 -20.25 1.84
CA MET A 98 12.56 -19.84 2.84
C MET A 98 11.21 -19.46 2.22
N GLY A 99 11.00 -19.75 0.93
CA GLY A 99 9.76 -19.45 0.20
C GLY A 99 9.63 -18.00 -0.27
N GLY A 100 10.71 -17.21 -0.22
CA GLY A 100 10.73 -15.85 -0.76
C GLY A 100 11.15 -15.78 -2.24
N LEU A 101 11.36 -14.56 -2.72
CA LEU A 101 11.66 -14.29 -4.14
C LEU A 101 13.08 -13.76 -4.37
N ASP A 102 13.91 -13.62 -3.33
CA ASP A 102 15.23 -12.98 -3.39
C ASP A 102 15.19 -11.60 -4.09
N GLY A 103 14.12 -10.84 -3.85
CA GLY A 103 13.83 -9.62 -4.59
C GLY A 103 13.44 -8.45 -3.70
N SER A 104 13.76 -7.24 -4.15
CA SER A 104 13.38 -6.00 -3.46
C SER A 104 11.90 -5.68 -3.67
N VAL A 105 11.38 -4.71 -2.92
CA VAL A 105 9.95 -4.34 -2.93
C VAL A 105 9.79 -2.87 -3.26
N LEU A 106 8.82 -2.55 -4.12
CA LEU A 106 8.37 -1.19 -4.38
C LEU A 106 7.02 -0.99 -3.69
N PHE A 107 6.90 0.04 -2.86
CA PHE A 107 5.69 0.34 -2.10
C PHE A 107 5.19 1.74 -2.45
N ILE A 108 4.02 1.83 -3.07
CA ILE A 108 3.34 3.09 -3.35
C ILE A 108 2.26 3.28 -2.30
N ASP A 109 2.50 4.20 -1.37
CA ASP A 109 1.61 4.51 -0.26
C ASP A 109 0.76 5.75 -0.59
N SER A 110 -0.55 5.57 -0.76
CA SER A 110 -1.49 6.67 -0.98
C SER A 110 -2.19 7.11 0.32
N GLU A 111 -2.26 6.22 1.31
CA GLU A 111 -3.03 6.44 2.55
C GLU A 111 -2.14 6.82 3.75
N ALA A 112 -0.82 6.93 3.57
CA ALA A 112 0.16 7.16 4.62
C ALA A 112 0.16 6.05 5.69
N THR A 113 0.02 4.81 5.23
CA THR A 113 -0.10 3.60 6.08
C THR A 113 1.26 3.02 6.42
N PHE A 114 2.29 3.28 5.62
CA PHE A 114 3.56 2.59 5.75
C PHE A 114 4.22 2.89 7.11
N ARG A 115 4.56 1.84 7.86
CA ARG A 115 5.22 1.92 9.16
C ARG A 115 6.49 1.07 9.15
N PRO A 116 7.69 1.68 9.10
CA PRO A 116 8.96 0.96 9.15
C PRO A 116 9.07 0.02 10.37
N GLU A 117 8.53 0.44 11.51
CA GLU A 117 8.52 -0.32 12.76
C GLU A 117 7.80 -1.65 12.59
N ARG A 118 6.67 -1.66 11.88
CA ARG A 118 5.93 -2.88 11.58
C ARG A 118 6.73 -3.82 10.67
N ILE A 119 7.43 -3.29 9.66
CA ILE A 119 8.31 -4.11 8.81
C ILE A 119 9.40 -4.80 9.62
N ILE A 120 10.04 -4.07 10.55
CA ILE A 120 11.07 -4.62 11.44
C ILE A 120 10.48 -5.70 12.33
N GLN A 121 9.29 -5.48 12.88
CA GLN A 121 8.62 -6.45 13.74
C GLN A 121 8.27 -7.76 13.01
N LEU A 122 7.93 -7.67 11.72
CA LEU A 122 7.60 -8.81 10.87
C LEU A 122 8.84 -9.52 10.30
N ALA A 123 9.98 -8.83 10.25
CA ALA A 123 11.20 -9.37 9.70
C ALA A 123 11.75 -10.50 10.61
N PRO A 124 12.28 -11.59 10.03
CA PRO A 124 13.00 -12.60 10.79
C PRO A 124 14.22 -12.01 11.50
N ALA A 125 14.55 -12.57 12.65
CA ALA A 125 15.70 -12.14 13.45
C ALA A 125 16.99 -12.14 12.62
N GLY A 126 17.70 -11.02 12.60
CA GLY A 126 18.94 -10.83 11.84
C GLY A 126 18.76 -10.33 10.40
N PHE A 127 17.54 -10.24 9.89
CA PHE A 127 17.24 -9.73 8.54
C PHE A 127 16.65 -8.31 8.53
N GLU A 128 16.32 -7.75 9.69
CA GLU A 128 15.46 -6.57 9.86
C GLU A 128 16.01 -5.34 9.12
N LYS A 129 17.30 -5.05 9.30
CA LYS A 129 17.96 -3.90 8.68
C LYS A 129 18.10 -4.05 7.16
N ASN A 130 18.30 -5.27 6.68
CA ASN A 130 18.47 -5.54 5.26
C ASN A 130 17.12 -5.47 4.54
N ILE A 131 16.09 -6.07 5.14
CA ILE A 131 14.73 -6.04 4.64
C ILE A 131 14.23 -4.61 4.48
N LEU A 132 14.38 -3.78 5.51
CA LEU A 132 13.87 -2.41 5.42
C LEU A 132 14.60 -1.57 4.36
N LYS A 133 15.91 -1.78 4.18
CA LYS A 133 16.70 -1.09 3.14
C LYS A 133 16.30 -1.48 1.71
N ASN A 134 15.74 -2.66 1.53
CA ASN A 134 15.34 -3.22 0.25
C ASN A 134 13.84 -2.98 -0.06
N ILE A 135 13.15 -2.19 0.77
CA ILE A 135 11.84 -1.62 0.46
C ILE A 135 12.04 -0.18 -0.01
N HIS A 136 11.62 0.09 -1.24
CA HIS A 136 11.60 1.40 -1.87
C HIS A 136 10.20 1.97 -1.77
N VAL A 137 10.05 3.12 -1.10
CA VAL A 137 8.73 3.70 -0.82
C VAL A 137 8.55 4.98 -1.62
N ALA A 138 7.38 5.18 -2.20
CA ALA A 138 6.95 6.50 -2.64
C ALA A 138 5.55 6.79 -2.14
N ARG A 139 5.37 8.04 -1.71
CA ARG A 139 4.05 8.52 -1.29
C ARG A 139 3.34 9.14 -2.48
N ALA A 140 2.19 8.57 -2.85
CA ALA A 140 1.29 9.19 -3.81
C ALA A 140 0.51 10.31 -3.10
N ILE A 141 0.42 11.48 -3.74
CA ILE A 141 -0.27 12.66 -3.17
C ILE A 141 -1.68 12.80 -3.73
N ASN A 142 -1.91 12.34 -4.96
CA ASN A 142 -3.19 12.34 -5.67
C ASN A 142 -3.19 11.24 -6.75
N SER A 143 -4.29 11.08 -7.50
CA SER A 143 -4.47 9.99 -8.46
C SER A 143 -3.49 10.09 -9.62
N ASN A 144 -3.23 11.31 -10.11
CA ASN A 144 -2.33 11.53 -11.24
C ASN A 144 -0.88 11.25 -10.84
N HIS A 145 -0.48 11.65 -9.62
CA HIS A 145 0.84 11.33 -9.08
C HIS A 145 1.01 9.82 -8.94
N GLN A 146 0.00 9.10 -8.45
CA GLN A 146 0.02 7.63 -8.39
C GLN A 146 0.25 6.99 -9.78
N MET A 147 -0.44 7.48 -10.81
CA MET A 147 -0.24 7.01 -12.19
C MET A 147 1.19 7.26 -12.68
N VAL A 148 1.73 8.46 -12.45
CA VAL A 148 3.10 8.81 -12.85
C VAL A 148 4.14 7.98 -12.11
N LEU A 149 3.93 7.67 -10.82
CA LEU A 149 4.81 6.77 -10.06
C LEU A 149 4.88 5.39 -10.70
N VAL A 150 3.74 4.86 -11.17
CA VAL A 150 3.72 3.57 -11.87
C VAL A 150 4.40 3.63 -13.23
N ASP A 151 4.22 4.73 -13.99
CA ASP A 151 4.93 4.89 -15.26
C ASP A 151 6.46 4.95 -15.06
N LYS A 152 6.93 5.58 -13.98
CA LYS A 152 8.35 5.62 -13.59
C LYS A 152 8.85 4.36 -12.87
N ALA A 153 7.97 3.39 -12.58
CA ALA A 153 8.34 2.20 -11.84
C ALA A 153 9.25 1.26 -12.65
N GLU A 154 9.19 1.31 -13.98
CA GLU A 154 10.01 0.46 -14.86
C GLU A 154 11.52 0.59 -14.54
N ASP A 155 12.01 1.82 -14.37
CA ASP A 155 13.44 2.08 -14.12
C ASP A 155 13.90 1.44 -12.81
N ILE A 156 13.12 1.65 -11.74
CA ILE A 156 13.47 1.11 -10.42
C ILE A 156 13.29 -0.41 -10.34
N ILE A 157 12.30 -0.97 -11.07
CA ILE A 157 12.09 -2.41 -11.15
C ILE A 157 13.35 -3.11 -11.67
N ARG A 158 13.95 -2.57 -12.74
CA ARG A 158 15.19 -3.09 -13.31
C ARG A 158 16.39 -2.86 -12.39
N GLU A 159 16.58 -1.64 -11.90
CA GLU A 159 17.78 -1.25 -11.15
C GLU A 159 17.87 -1.98 -9.79
N LYS A 160 16.73 -2.22 -9.14
CA LYS A 160 16.69 -2.72 -7.75
C LYS A 160 16.27 -4.19 -7.65
N ASN A 161 16.07 -4.88 -8.77
CA ASN A 161 15.56 -6.25 -8.81
C ASN A 161 14.25 -6.36 -8.00
N ILE A 162 13.28 -5.50 -8.32
CA ILE A 162 11.97 -5.54 -7.65
C ILE A 162 11.25 -6.84 -8.06
N LYS A 163 10.67 -7.54 -7.09
CA LYS A 163 9.81 -8.73 -7.32
C LYS A 163 8.37 -8.56 -6.83
N LEU A 164 8.12 -7.53 -6.04
CA LEU A 164 6.79 -7.17 -5.56
C LEU A 164 6.58 -5.66 -5.64
N LEU A 165 5.48 -5.25 -6.27
CA LEU A 165 4.95 -3.90 -6.20
C LEU A 165 3.69 -3.91 -5.33
N VAL A 166 3.69 -3.14 -4.24
CA VAL A 166 2.53 -2.91 -3.37
C VAL A 166 1.96 -1.53 -3.64
N ILE A 167 0.64 -1.42 -3.78
CA ILE A 167 -0.08 -0.15 -3.84
C ILE A 167 -1.14 -0.14 -2.75
N ASP A 168 -0.95 0.72 -1.75
CA ASP A 168 -1.84 0.83 -0.59
C ASP A 168 -2.38 2.25 -0.45
N SER A 169 -3.59 2.56 -0.93
CA SER A 169 -4.47 1.77 -1.80
C SER A 169 -4.53 2.30 -3.23
N LEU A 170 -5.04 1.45 -4.14
CA LEU A 170 -5.23 1.80 -5.54
C LEU A 170 -6.34 2.84 -5.74
N THR A 171 -7.35 2.87 -4.87
CA THR A 171 -8.60 3.61 -5.12
C THR A 171 -8.79 4.85 -4.27
N SER A 172 -8.01 5.05 -3.20
CA SER A 172 -8.22 6.17 -2.26
C SER A 172 -8.21 7.53 -2.95
N HIS A 173 -7.15 7.84 -3.70
CA HIS A 173 -7.01 9.11 -4.42
C HIS A 173 -8.00 9.24 -5.57
N PHE A 174 -8.27 8.16 -6.31
CA PHE A 174 -9.29 8.17 -7.36
C PHE A 174 -10.70 8.45 -6.81
N ARG A 175 -10.96 8.14 -5.55
CA ARG A 175 -12.23 8.46 -4.89
C ARG A 175 -12.28 9.91 -4.43
N SER A 176 -11.18 10.47 -3.90
CA SER A 176 -11.13 11.86 -3.44
C SER A 176 -11.13 12.85 -4.60
N ASP A 177 -10.42 12.53 -5.68
CA ASP A 177 -10.15 13.48 -6.76
C ASP A 177 -11.34 13.60 -7.74
N TYR A 178 -12.17 12.56 -7.83
CA TYR A 178 -13.32 12.49 -8.74
C TYR A 178 -14.62 12.33 -7.95
N VAL A 179 -15.18 13.47 -7.56
CA VAL A 179 -16.41 13.56 -6.75
C VAL A 179 -17.65 13.67 -7.64
N GLY A 180 -18.73 13.02 -7.22
CA GLY A 180 -20.04 13.10 -7.87
C GLY A 180 -20.19 12.18 -9.09
N ARG A 181 -21.41 12.11 -9.64
CA ARG A 181 -21.73 11.22 -10.77
C ARG A 181 -21.16 11.71 -12.10
N GLY A 182 -20.93 13.02 -12.26
CA GLY A 182 -20.42 13.61 -13.50
C GLY A 182 -18.98 13.24 -13.82
N SER A 183 -18.16 12.94 -12.82
CA SER A 183 -16.75 12.55 -12.97
C SER A 183 -16.54 11.03 -13.03
N LEU A 184 -17.63 10.25 -12.95
CA LEU A 184 -17.57 8.79 -12.90
C LEU A 184 -16.89 8.20 -14.14
N SER A 185 -17.24 8.70 -15.34
CA SER A 185 -16.67 8.20 -16.59
C SER A 185 -15.17 8.45 -16.66
N GLU A 186 -14.73 9.67 -16.34
CA GLU A 186 -13.30 10.02 -16.33
C GLU A 186 -12.53 9.17 -15.32
N ARG A 187 -13.08 8.99 -14.12
CA ARG A 187 -12.49 8.12 -13.09
C ARG A 187 -12.33 6.69 -13.60
N GLN A 188 -13.37 6.10 -14.19
CA GLN A 188 -13.30 4.72 -14.70
C GLN A 188 -12.26 4.60 -15.82
N GLN A 189 -12.18 5.59 -16.73
CA GLN A 189 -11.19 5.59 -17.80
C GLN A 189 -9.75 5.67 -17.27
N LYS A 190 -9.46 6.60 -16.34
CA LYS A 190 -8.12 6.72 -15.76
C LYS A 190 -7.73 5.52 -14.92
N LEU A 191 -8.66 4.98 -14.13
CA LEU A 191 -8.44 3.76 -13.37
C LEU A 191 -8.13 2.57 -14.31
N ASN A 192 -8.83 2.46 -15.43
CA ASN A 192 -8.58 1.42 -16.43
C ASN A 192 -7.18 1.55 -17.05
N MET A 193 -6.78 2.77 -17.44
CA MET A 193 -5.42 3.02 -17.95
C MET A 193 -4.36 2.65 -16.91
N HIS A 194 -4.60 2.99 -15.65
CA HIS A 194 -3.68 2.70 -14.56
C HIS A 194 -3.53 1.19 -14.31
N VAL A 195 -4.65 0.45 -14.25
CA VAL A 195 -4.61 -1.00 -14.06
C VAL A 195 -3.94 -1.70 -15.24
N HIS A 196 -4.18 -1.26 -16.48
CA HIS A 196 -3.44 -1.79 -17.63
C HIS A 196 -1.94 -1.49 -17.57
N ALA A 197 -1.53 -0.33 -17.04
CA ALA A 197 -0.11 -0.05 -16.82
C ALA A 197 0.52 -1.02 -15.82
N LEU A 198 -0.19 -1.34 -14.72
CA LEU A 198 0.24 -2.33 -13.75
C LEU A 198 0.37 -3.72 -14.39
N GLN A 199 -0.66 -4.17 -15.14
CA GLN A 199 -0.60 -5.47 -15.81
C GLN A 199 0.59 -5.55 -16.77
N ARG A 200 0.86 -4.49 -17.55
CA ARG A 200 2.04 -4.44 -18.42
C ARG A 200 3.35 -4.56 -17.65
N LEU A 201 3.48 -3.93 -16.47
CA LEU A 201 4.67 -4.08 -15.64
C LEU A 201 4.81 -5.51 -15.11
N ALA A 202 3.73 -6.13 -14.64
CA ALA A 202 3.71 -7.52 -14.18
C ALA A 202 4.17 -8.47 -15.28
N ASP A 203 3.60 -8.37 -16.47
CA ASP A 203 3.90 -9.25 -17.61
C ASP A 203 5.33 -9.03 -18.13
N LYS A 204 5.77 -7.76 -18.23
CA LYS A 204 7.09 -7.40 -18.78
C LYS A 204 8.24 -7.77 -17.85
N PHE A 205 8.07 -7.64 -16.55
CA PHE A 205 9.14 -7.83 -15.57
C PHE A 205 9.00 -9.10 -14.72
N ASN A 206 7.91 -9.84 -14.90
CA ASN A 206 7.57 -11.01 -14.12
C ASN A 206 7.62 -10.71 -12.60
N ILE A 207 6.87 -9.68 -12.20
CA ILE A 207 6.75 -9.24 -10.81
C ILE A 207 5.33 -9.47 -10.30
N ALA A 208 5.18 -9.69 -9.01
CA ALA A 208 3.88 -9.70 -8.36
C ALA A 208 3.41 -8.26 -8.11
N ILE A 209 2.12 -8.00 -8.30
CA ILE A 209 1.49 -6.73 -7.95
C ILE A 209 0.40 -7.00 -6.93
N TYR A 210 0.53 -6.40 -5.76
CA TYR A 210 -0.48 -6.43 -4.70
C TYR A 210 -1.10 -5.05 -4.55
N ILE A 211 -2.42 -5.00 -4.64
CA ILE A 211 -3.19 -3.76 -4.48
C ILE A 211 -4.16 -3.94 -3.33
N THR A 212 -4.27 -2.92 -2.48
CA THR A 212 -5.40 -2.84 -1.57
C THR A 212 -6.51 -2.00 -2.22
N ASN A 213 -7.74 -2.34 -1.88
CA ASN A 213 -8.93 -1.63 -2.31
C ASN A 213 -9.79 -1.32 -1.09
N GLN A 214 -10.46 -0.17 -1.14
CA GLN A 214 -11.44 0.20 -0.12
C GLN A 214 -12.80 -0.41 -0.45
N VAL A 215 -13.63 -0.56 0.58
CA VAL A 215 -15.00 -1.05 0.48
C VAL A 215 -15.99 0.01 0.97
N MET A 216 -17.24 -0.12 0.54
CA MET A 216 -18.35 0.74 0.95
C MET A 216 -19.55 -0.13 1.37
N ASP A 217 -20.23 0.28 2.44
CA ASP A 217 -21.50 -0.32 2.82
C ASP A 217 -22.60 0.07 1.83
N ASN A 218 -23.31 -0.94 1.33
CA ASN A 218 -24.49 -0.79 0.52
C ASN A 218 -25.74 -0.98 1.40
N PRO A 219 -26.38 0.11 1.85
CA PRO A 219 -27.56 0.04 2.73
C PRO A 219 -28.80 -0.57 2.04
N GLY A 220 -28.76 -0.80 0.72
CA GLY A 220 -29.84 -1.48 -0.01
C GLY A 220 -29.86 -3.00 0.16
N ILE A 221 -28.82 -3.60 0.73
CA ILE A 221 -28.76 -5.05 1.00
C ILE A 221 -29.39 -5.32 2.37
N LEU A 222 -30.63 -5.82 2.37
CA LEU A 222 -31.34 -6.20 3.61
C LEU A 222 -30.86 -7.53 4.22
N PHE A 223 -30.31 -8.43 3.39
CA PHE A 223 -29.85 -9.76 3.82
C PHE A 223 -28.50 -10.08 3.17
N GLY A 224 -27.54 -10.54 3.98
CA GLY A 224 -26.19 -10.88 3.53
C GLY A 224 -25.16 -9.79 3.87
N ASP A 225 -23.99 -9.90 3.27
CA ASP A 225 -22.89 -8.94 3.47
C ASP A 225 -23.17 -7.66 2.67
N PRO A 226 -23.36 -6.50 3.33
CA PRO A 226 -23.67 -5.25 2.64
C PRO A 226 -22.42 -4.62 2.01
N THR A 227 -21.23 -5.15 2.26
CA THR A 227 -19.97 -4.54 1.85
C THR A 227 -19.71 -4.77 0.36
N THR A 228 -19.49 -3.68 -0.38
CA THR A 228 -19.20 -3.70 -1.82
C THR A 228 -17.83 -3.09 -2.12
N PRO A 229 -17.02 -3.68 -3.03
CA PRO A 229 -15.71 -3.13 -3.38
C PRO A 229 -15.83 -1.85 -4.22
N ILE A 230 -14.91 -0.91 -3.99
CA ILE A 230 -14.85 0.35 -4.74
C ILE A 230 -14.08 0.15 -6.06
N GLY A 231 -14.39 0.93 -7.10
CA GLY A 231 -13.74 0.86 -8.42
C GLY A 231 -14.59 0.21 -9.53
N GLY A 232 -15.73 -0.38 -9.17
CA GLY A 232 -16.72 -0.90 -10.12
C GLY A 232 -16.16 -2.01 -11.03
N HIS A 233 -16.73 -2.14 -12.23
CA HIS A 233 -16.43 -3.24 -13.16
C HIS A 233 -14.96 -3.29 -13.61
N VAL A 234 -14.27 -2.15 -13.69
CA VAL A 234 -12.88 -2.07 -14.17
C VAL A 234 -11.96 -2.94 -13.30
N LEU A 235 -11.99 -2.74 -11.98
CA LEU A 235 -11.18 -3.54 -11.05
C LEU A 235 -11.65 -5.00 -10.99
N ALA A 236 -12.96 -5.23 -11.10
CA ALA A 236 -13.52 -6.57 -11.06
C ALA A 236 -13.09 -7.45 -12.24
N HIS A 237 -12.90 -6.86 -13.43
CA HIS A 237 -12.46 -7.61 -14.61
C HIS A 237 -10.94 -7.75 -14.73
N ALA A 238 -10.19 -6.75 -14.25
CA ALA A 238 -8.75 -6.72 -14.45
C ALA A 238 -7.95 -7.46 -13.36
N ALA A 239 -8.51 -7.65 -12.17
CA ALA A 239 -7.83 -8.37 -11.10
C ALA A 239 -7.95 -9.89 -11.28
N THR A 240 -6.83 -10.57 -11.52
CA THR A 240 -6.78 -12.03 -11.71
C THR A 240 -7.16 -12.82 -10.46
N TYR A 241 -6.78 -12.33 -9.28
CA TYR A 241 -7.16 -12.93 -8.00
C TYR A 241 -7.73 -11.85 -7.10
N ARG A 242 -8.87 -12.15 -6.47
CA ARG A 242 -9.52 -11.21 -5.55
C ARG A 242 -9.74 -11.88 -4.21
N LEU A 243 -9.12 -11.32 -3.18
CA LEU A 243 -9.28 -11.73 -1.79
C LEU A 243 -10.16 -10.72 -1.07
N TYR A 244 -11.20 -11.22 -0.40
CA TYR A 244 -12.07 -10.44 0.46
C TYR A 244 -11.73 -10.73 1.92
N PHE A 245 -11.29 -9.70 2.63
CA PHE A 245 -10.94 -9.79 4.04
C PHE A 245 -12.06 -9.22 4.90
N ARG A 246 -12.54 -9.99 5.88
CA ARG A 246 -13.55 -9.54 6.85
C ARG A 246 -13.13 -9.85 8.28
N LYS A 247 -13.67 -9.08 9.23
CA LYS A 247 -13.48 -9.34 10.66
C LYS A 247 -14.27 -10.58 11.06
N GLY A 248 -13.61 -11.52 11.74
CA GLY A 248 -14.25 -12.69 12.35
C GLY A 248 -14.71 -12.41 13.78
N LYS A 249 -15.07 -13.46 14.52
CA LYS A 249 -15.28 -13.37 15.97
C LYS A 249 -13.93 -13.19 16.67
N GLU A 250 -13.92 -12.43 17.78
CA GLU A 250 -12.72 -12.12 18.57
C GLU A 250 -11.63 -11.46 17.70
N ASP A 251 -10.38 -11.91 17.82
CA ASP A 251 -9.22 -11.37 17.10
C ASP A 251 -8.97 -12.07 15.75
N LYS A 252 -9.91 -12.93 15.32
CA LYS A 252 -9.81 -13.64 14.04
C LYS A 252 -10.18 -12.74 12.87
N ARG A 253 -9.64 -13.09 11.71
CA ARG A 253 -9.92 -12.52 10.40
C ARG A 253 -10.23 -13.66 9.45
N ILE A 254 -11.05 -13.38 8.46
CA ILE A 254 -11.40 -14.36 7.43
C ILE A 254 -10.93 -13.77 6.10
N ALA A 255 -10.13 -14.52 5.36
CA ALA A 255 -9.79 -14.24 3.98
C ALA A 255 -10.60 -15.18 3.09
N ARG A 256 -11.43 -14.64 2.20
CA ARG A 256 -12.19 -15.41 1.21
C ARG A 256 -11.66 -15.11 -0.18
N LEU A 257 -11.35 -16.16 -0.94
CA LEU A 257 -11.11 -16.04 -2.37
C LEU A 257 -12.45 -15.89 -3.08
N ILE A 258 -12.72 -14.68 -3.59
CA ILE A 258 -13.99 -14.35 -4.26
C ILE A 258 -13.88 -14.46 -5.79
N ASP A 259 -12.66 -14.49 -6.32
CA ASP A 259 -12.43 -14.66 -7.76
C ASP A 259 -11.02 -15.19 -8.03
N SER A 260 -10.93 -16.12 -8.97
CA SER A 260 -9.71 -16.74 -9.44
C SER A 260 -9.96 -17.47 -10.76
N PRO A 261 -9.03 -17.47 -11.72
CA PRO A 261 -9.17 -18.22 -12.97
C PRO A 261 -9.03 -19.73 -12.80
N ASN A 262 -8.42 -20.20 -11.71
CA ASN A 262 -7.93 -21.58 -11.57
C ASN A 262 -8.11 -22.21 -10.19
N LEU A 263 -8.46 -21.44 -9.16
CA LEU A 263 -8.70 -21.95 -7.81
C LEU A 263 -10.20 -21.91 -7.49
N PRO A 264 -10.73 -22.93 -6.79
CA PRO A 264 -12.10 -22.90 -6.30
C PRO A 264 -12.27 -21.80 -5.24
N GLU A 265 -13.49 -21.29 -5.09
CA GLU A 265 -13.82 -20.44 -3.95
C GLU A 265 -13.47 -21.16 -2.64
N GLY A 266 -12.86 -20.42 -1.73
CA GLY A 266 -12.44 -20.93 -0.43
C GLY A 266 -12.26 -19.81 0.56
N GLU A 267 -12.29 -20.15 1.85
CA GLU A 267 -11.99 -19.23 2.93
C GLU A 267 -10.99 -19.83 3.91
N CYS A 268 -10.12 -18.98 4.45
CA CYS A 268 -9.26 -19.32 5.56
C CYS A 268 -9.42 -18.31 6.69
N ILE A 269 -9.14 -18.78 7.90
CA ILE A 269 -9.18 -17.97 9.11
C ILE A 269 -7.73 -17.72 9.51
N PHE A 270 -7.43 -16.48 9.87
CA PHE A 270 -6.11 -16.08 10.34
C PHE A 270 -6.22 -15.03 11.45
N LYS A 271 -5.13 -14.76 12.14
CA LYS A 271 -4.99 -13.70 13.14
C LYS A 271 -3.89 -12.75 12.73
N VAL A 272 -4.05 -11.49 13.12
CA VAL A 272 -2.97 -10.50 13.02
C VAL A 272 -2.30 -10.44 14.37
N THR A 273 -1.03 -10.81 14.43
CA THR A 273 -0.24 -10.85 15.67
C THR A 273 1.00 -9.97 15.57
N ALA A 274 1.70 -9.77 16.68
CA ALA A 274 3.03 -9.18 16.71
C ALA A 274 4.01 -9.87 15.74
N LYS A 275 3.91 -11.20 15.58
CA LYS A 275 4.76 -11.99 14.67
C LYS A 275 4.29 -12.00 13.21
N GLY A 276 3.21 -11.26 12.90
CA GLY A 276 2.60 -11.23 11.58
C GLY A 276 1.32 -12.03 11.50
N LEU A 277 1.01 -12.53 10.30
CA LEU A 277 -0.19 -13.29 10.03
C LEU A 277 0.00 -14.74 10.47
N THR A 278 -0.88 -15.24 11.34
CA THR A 278 -0.82 -16.62 11.86
C THR A 278 -2.18 -17.31 11.73
N ASP A 279 -2.20 -18.63 11.86
CA ASP A 279 -3.43 -19.42 11.98
C ASP A 279 -4.20 -19.14 13.30
#